data_AF-A0A1G0XXL4-F1
#
_entry.id   AF-A0A1G0XXL4-F1
#
_cell.length_a   1.000
_cell.length_b   1.000
_cell.length_c   1.000
_cell.angle_alpha   90.00
_cell.angle_beta   90.00
_cell.angle_gamma   90.00
#
_symmetry.space_group_name_H-M   'P 1'
#
loop_
_entity.id
_entity.type
_entity.pdbx_description
1 polymer ?
#
loop_
_entity_poly.entity_id
_entity_poly.type
_entity_poly.pdbx_seq_one_letter_code
_entity_poly.pdbx_strand_id
1 'polypeptide(L)'
;MYSVFFYPMSNMYKGVKKDNFWFDETQIWWVDGKAAGNCKSMEELEKTPGAFWWNKAEKKVIFHLPKDVKMELLRIEIPCNSGIYIHKDHALVKDLKIIFSWNDGFDIAADPKNVVYKNCIAYNNCGQGFSCHGTGNAYYEDCAAIRCASSGSCDVHWSNSTYKRCIFVNNTYEAGVYATDESIHNYDDCLVVGNRPFEQIWQLSHAKMNFSNCVIIGRADSLAILKLANGSVCFKNCTIADAAFICTVEPSSSGSLTIESCVLARCKDFFLNIPGNFKDRLYLRGNLYINGPGNVFDKRLYGESEWTEYLKLGAEANSQWKNIDLVGPLKTELPDMVKLKGRHGEASVGATLPKEVWEKYFKLLKEIPTPAGIIE
;
A
#
# COMPACT_ATOMS: atom_id res chain seq x y z
N MET A 1 -13.86 34.50 -2.09
CA MET A 1 -13.86 33.03 -1.94
C MET A 1 -14.98 32.45 -2.79
N TYR A 2 -14.75 31.31 -3.43
CA TYR A 2 -15.75 30.55 -4.18
C TYR A 2 -15.83 29.13 -3.61
N SER A 3 -16.96 28.44 -3.75
CA SER A 3 -17.09 27.07 -3.28
C SER A 3 -18.00 26.25 -4.19
N VAL A 4 -17.72 24.96 -4.29
CA VAL A 4 -18.61 23.98 -4.93
C VAL A 4 -18.73 22.75 -4.05
N PHE A 5 -19.89 22.09 -4.13
CA PHE A 5 -20.05 20.77 -3.51
C PHE A 5 -19.08 19.80 -4.15
N PHE A 6 -18.34 19.09 -3.31
CA PHE A 6 -17.41 18.04 -3.72
C PHE A 6 -17.53 16.96 -2.66
N TYR A 7 -17.55 15.67 -3.01
CA TYR A 7 -17.61 14.62 -1.98
C TYR A 7 -16.91 13.35 -2.46
N PRO A 8 -15.57 13.32 -2.37
CA PRO A 8 -14.76 12.24 -2.90
C PRO A 8 -15.04 10.93 -2.16
N MET A 9 -15.02 9.81 -2.86
CA MET A 9 -15.35 8.48 -2.33
C MET A 9 -14.16 7.76 -1.67
N SER A 10 -13.37 8.44 -0.82
CA SER A 10 -12.42 7.77 0.08
C SER A 10 -13.15 7.33 1.36
N ASN A 11 -13.55 6.05 1.45
CA ASN A 11 -14.48 5.56 2.46
C ASN A 11 -13.95 5.71 3.90
N MET A 12 -12.69 5.34 4.17
CA MET A 12 -12.11 5.55 5.50
C MET A 12 -11.98 7.04 5.84
N TYR A 13 -11.59 7.87 4.88
CA TYR A 13 -11.45 9.31 5.08
C TYR A 13 -12.76 10.01 5.41
N LYS A 14 -13.88 9.53 4.85
CA LYS A 14 -15.21 10.00 5.23
C LYS A 14 -15.55 9.73 6.69
N GLY A 15 -15.09 8.60 7.23
CA GLY A 15 -15.40 8.18 8.60
C GLY A 15 -14.61 8.92 9.69
N VAL A 16 -13.39 9.36 9.39
CA VAL A 16 -12.48 9.95 10.38
C VAL A 16 -12.74 11.45 10.54
N LYS A 17 -13.38 11.87 11.63
CA LYS A 17 -13.81 13.28 11.80
C LYS A 17 -12.68 14.33 11.92
N LYS A 18 -11.49 13.93 12.39
CA LYS A 18 -10.41 14.86 12.75
C LYS A 18 -9.76 15.59 11.56
N ASP A 19 -9.73 14.97 10.38
CA ASP A 19 -8.99 15.50 9.25
C ASP A 19 -9.93 16.31 8.34
N ASN A 20 -9.81 17.63 8.32
CA ASN A 20 -10.68 18.51 7.52
C ASN A 20 -9.90 19.26 6.42
N PHE A 21 -9.15 18.51 5.61
CA PHE A 21 -8.30 19.00 4.52
C PHE A 21 -7.94 17.85 3.56
N TRP A 22 -7.56 18.14 2.31
CA TRP A 22 -7.15 17.11 1.35
C TRP A 22 -5.66 16.74 1.48
N PHE A 23 -5.20 15.67 0.84
CA PHE A 23 -3.82 15.19 0.97
C PHE A 23 -2.89 15.87 -0.04
N ASP A 24 -1.71 16.30 0.42
CA ASP A 24 -0.75 17.04 -0.39
C ASP A 24 -0.18 16.19 -1.54
N GLU A 25 -0.07 14.87 -1.35
CA GLU A 25 0.52 13.95 -2.33
C GLU A 25 -0.43 13.60 -3.46
N THR A 26 -1.73 13.69 -3.20
CA THR A 26 -2.77 13.38 -4.16
C THR A 26 -3.19 14.68 -4.82
N GLN A 27 -2.35 15.20 -5.71
CA GLN A 27 -2.60 16.45 -6.43
C GLN A 27 -3.81 16.32 -7.35
N ILE A 28 -4.92 16.97 -6.98
CA ILE A 28 -6.17 16.97 -7.73
C ILE A 28 -6.75 18.37 -7.97
N TRP A 29 -6.10 19.41 -7.46
CA TRP A 29 -6.54 20.80 -7.64
C TRP A 29 -5.77 21.48 -8.75
N TRP A 30 -6.49 22.11 -9.68
CA TRP A 30 -5.86 22.69 -10.86
C TRP A 30 -6.50 24.03 -11.24
N VAL A 31 -5.66 24.98 -11.64
CA VAL A 31 -6.06 26.28 -12.22
C VAL A 31 -5.26 26.48 -13.49
N ASP A 32 -5.95 26.68 -14.61
CA ASP A 32 -5.36 26.86 -15.94
C ASP A 32 -4.35 25.75 -16.31
N GLY A 33 -4.70 24.50 -15.99
CA GLY A 33 -3.86 23.33 -16.22
C GLY A 33 -2.62 23.22 -15.32
N LYS A 34 -2.46 24.11 -14.33
CA LYS A 34 -1.35 24.10 -13.37
C LYS A 34 -1.81 23.61 -12.00
N ALA A 35 -0.94 22.85 -11.33
CA ALA A 35 -1.20 22.37 -10.00
C ALA A 35 -1.43 23.55 -9.04
N ALA A 36 -2.53 23.52 -8.31
CA ALA A 36 -2.87 24.53 -7.34
C ALA A 36 -2.65 24.02 -5.90
N GLY A 37 -2.34 24.94 -5.00
CA GLY A 37 -2.04 24.63 -3.60
C GLY A 37 -3.25 24.03 -2.86
N ASN A 38 -2.95 23.18 -1.89
CA ASN A 38 -3.91 22.57 -0.98
C ASN A 38 -3.67 23.07 0.46
N CYS A 39 -4.50 23.99 0.91
CA CYS A 39 -4.47 24.51 2.27
C CYS A 39 -5.13 23.53 3.25
N LYS A 40 -4.65 23.51 4.50
CA LYS A 40 -5.13 22.62 5.57
C LYS A 40 -6.21 23.24 6.45
N SER A 41 -6.51 24.52 6.26
CA SER A 41 -7.51 25.26 7.01
C SER A 41 -8.04 26.46 6.24
N MET A 42 -9.16 27.03 6.71
CA MET A 42 -9.68 28.29 6.18
C MET A 42 -8.70 29.46 6.40
N GLU A 43 -8.05 29.53 7.57
CA GLU A 43 -7.09 30.60 7.89
C GLU A 43 -5.90 30.59 6.93
N GLU A 44 -5.40 29.40 6.59
CA GLU A 44 -4.34 29.24 5.59
C GLU A 44 -4.83 29.61 4.19
N LEU A 45 -6.06 29.22 3.83
CA LEU A 45 -6.67 29.58 2.56
C LEU A 45 -6.77 31.09 2.39
N GLU A 46 -7.26 31.82 3.41
CA GLU A 46 -7.38 33.29 3.41
C GLU A 46 -6.06 34.01 3.16
N LYS A 47 -4.93 33.40 3.54
CA LYS A 47 -3.58 33.94 3.33
C LYS A 47 -2.95 33.52 2.00
N THR A 48 -3.59 32.60 1.27
CA THR A 48 -3.01 31.95 0.09
C THR A 48 -3.94 32.07 -1.14
N PRO A 49 -4.01 33.26 -1.78
CA PRO A 49 -4.75 33.44 -3.01
C PRO A 49 -4.29 32.47 -4.11
N GLY A 50 -5.23 31.85 -4.82
CA GLY A 50 -5.00 30.83 -5.84
C GLY A 50 -4.97 29.39 -5.34
N ALA A 51 -5.16 29.16 -4.04
CA ALA A 51 -5.19 27.82 -3.45
C ALA A 51 -6.63 27.32 -3.17
N PHE A 52 -6.71 26.04 -2.81
CA PHE A 52 -7.93 25.33 -2.45
C PHE A 52 -7.87 24.88 -1.00
N TRP A 53 -9.03 24.78 -0.35
CA TRP A 53 -9.21 24.05 0.89
C TRP A 53 -10.42 23.12 0.75
N TRP A 54 -10.24 21.86 1.14
CA TRP A 54 -11.31 20.88 1.20
C TRP A 54 -11.94 20.87 2.60
N ASN A 55 -13.14 21.45 2.71
CA ASN A 55 -13.95 21.41 3.91
C ASN A 55 -14.84 20.14 3.89
N LYS A 56 -14.32 19.06 4.44
CA LYS A 56 -15.00 17.77 4.58
C LYS A 56 -16.30 17.87 5.37
N ALA A 57 -16.34 18.67 6.44
CA ALA A 57 -17.52 18.80 7.29
C ALA A 57 -18.73 19.34 6.50
N GLU A 58 -18.49 20.32 5.62
CA GLU A 58 -19.52 20.88 4.75
C GLU A 58 -19.65 20.20 3.40
N LYS A 59 -18.75 19.26 3.08
CA LYS A 59 -18.64 18.60 1.78
C LYS A 59 -18.45 19.61 0.64
N LYS A 60 -17.57 20.58 0.84
CA LYS A 60 -17.27 21.63 -0.15
C LYS A 60 -15.77 21.78 -0.34
N VAL A 61 -15.37 21.97 -1.58
CA VAL A 61 -14.07 22.55 -1.88
C VAL A 61 -14.22 24.06 -2.04
N ILE A 62 -13.32 24.81 -1.42
CA ILE A 62 -13.32 26.26 -1.36
C ILE A 62 -12.06 26.76 -2.06
N PHE A 63 -12.20 27.74 -2.95
CA PHE A 63 -11.12 28.34 -3.71
C PHE A 63 -10.96 29.81 -3.35
N HIS A 64 -9.73 30.23 -3.05
CA HIS A 64 -9.39 31.64 -2.91
C HIS A 64 -9.01 32.20 -4.28
N LEU A 65 -9.83 33.10 -4.82
CA LEU A 65 -9.51 33.83 -6.05
C LEU A 65 -8.18 34.60 -5.89
N PRO A 66 -7.23 34.47 -6.83
CA PRO A 66 -6.04 35.32 -6.85
C PRO A 66 -6.38 36.80 -6.81
N LYS A 67 -5.50 37.59 -6.20
CA LYS A 67 -5.68 39.05 -6.11
C LYS A 67 -5.71 39.64 -7.52
N ASP A 68 -6.64 40.57 -7.75
CA ASP A 68 -6.78 41.34 -9.00
C ASP A 68 -7.09 40.50 -10.26
N VAL A 69 -7.46 39.22 -10.11
CA VAL A 69 -7.92 38.35 -11.20
C VAL A 69 -9.42 38.13 -11.09
N LYS A 70 -10.15 38.22 -12.21
CA LYS A 70 -11.57 37.88 -12.24
C LYS A 70 -11.77 36.38 -12.44
N MET A 71 -12.78 35.81 -11.78
CA MET A 71 -13.13 34.39 -11.89
C MET A 71 -13.36 33.92 -13.33
N GLU A 72 -14.00 34.75 -14.16
CA GLU A 72 -14.30 34.47 -15.58
C GLU A 72 -13.05 34.29 -16.47
N LEU A 73 -11.88 34.68 -15.97
CA LEU A 73 -10.60 34.55 -16.67
C LEU A 73 -9.84 33.28 -16.27
N LEU A 74 -10.36 32.50 -15.33
CA LEU A 74 -9.71 31.30 -14.81
C LEU A 74 -10.47 30.04 -15.23
N ARG A 75 -9.72 28.99 -15.57
CA ARG A 75 -10.23 27.64 -15.69
C ARG A 75 -9.91 26.85 -14.43
N ILE A 76 -10.91 26.65 -13.58
CA ILE A 76 -10.79 25.80 -12.39
C ILE A 76 -11.13 24.36 -12.76
N GLU A 77 -10.25 23.43 -12.42
CA GLU A 77 -10.34 22.03 -12.82
C GLU A 77 -10.27 21.14 -11.58
N ILE A 78 -11.32 20.34 -11.35
CA ILE A 78 -11.48 19.43 -10.21
C ILE A 78 -11.94 18.04 -10.69
N PRO A 79 -11.67 16.95 -9.94
CA PRO A 79 -12.16 15.61 -10.24
C PRO A 79 -13.68 15.53 -10.37
N CYS A 80 -14.16 15.04 -11.52
CA CYS A 80 -15.59 14.82 -11.77
C CYS A 80 -15.88 13.50 -12.50
N ASN A 81 -14.88 12.76 -12.96
CA ASN A 81 -15.03 11.50 -13.66
C ASN A 81 -15.05 10.31 -12.70
N SER A 82 -15.88 9.31 -12.96
CA SER A 82 -15.76 7.98 -12.34
C SER A 82 -14.65 7.17 -13.01
N GLY A 83 -14.06 6.23 -12.27
CA GLY A 83 -13.21 5.18 -12.81
C GLY A 83 -13.99 4.13 -13.60
N ILE A 84 -13.37 2.96 -13.81
CA ILE A 84 -13.97 1.83 -14.53
C ILE A 84 -14.52 0.80 -13.54
N TYR A 85 -15.83 0.55 -13.62
CA TYR A 85 -16.56 -0.37 -12.74
C TYR A 85 -17.10 -1.53 -13.57
N ILE A 86 -16.64 -2.73 -13.25
CA ILE A 86 -17.06 -3.94 -13.96
C ILE A 86 -18.09 -4.68 -13.10
N HIS A 87 -19.27 -4.90 -13.67
CA HIS A 87 -20.39 -5.61 -13.02
C HIS A 87 -20.75 -6.93 -13.72
N LYS A 88 -19.90 -7.41 -14.65
CA LYS A 88 -20.16 -8.59 -15.48
C LYS A 88 -18.94 -9.48 -15.57
N ASP A 89 -19.21 -10.76 -15.73
CA ASP A 89 -18.20 -11.80 -15.84
C ASP A 89 -17.37 -11.65 -17.13
N HIS A 90 -16.16 -12.19 -17.10
CA HIS A 90 -15.27 -12.35 -18.27
C HIS A 90 -14.91 -11.04 -18.99
N ALA A 91 -14.94 -9.92 -18.28
CA ALA A 91 -14.50 -8.63 -18.82
C ALA A 91 -12.97 -8.53 -18.84
N LEU A 92 -12.42 -7.92 -19.90
CA LEU A 92 -11.01 -7.58 -20.03
C LEU A 92 -10.88 -6.06 -20.21
N VAL A 93 -10.12 -5.43 -19.31
CA VAL A 93 -9.68 -4.04 -19.43
C VAL A 93 -8.16 -4.07 -19.57
N LYS A 94 -7.62 -3.41 -20.60
CA LYS A 94 -6.17 -3.39 -20.83
C LYS A 94 -5.68 -2.05 -21.34
N ASP A 95 -4.41 -1.77 -21.03
CA ASP A 95 -3.65 -0.63 -21.56
C ASP A 95 -4.33 0.72 -21.31
N LEU A 96 -4.92 0.87 -20.12
CA LEU A 96 -5.70 2.04 -19.74
C LEU A 96 -5.08 2.77 -18.56
N LYS A 97 -5.03 4.10 -18.63
CA LYS A 97 -4.65 4.96 -17.51
C LYS A 97 -5.86 5.78 -17.07
N ILE A 98 -6.19 5.73 -15.78
CA ILE A 98 -7.21 6.57 -15.16
C ILE A 98 -6.53 7.57 -14.25
N ILE A 99 -6.84 8.85 -14.47
CA ILE A 99 -6.36 9.97 -13.66
C ILE A 99 -7.56 10.64 -12.99
N PHE A 100 -7.36 11.12 -11.77
CA PHE A 100 -8.29 12.02 -11.06
C PHE A 100 -9.73 11.53 -10.95
N SER A 101 -9.96 10.22 -10.83
CA SER A 101 -11.30 9.71 -10.54
C SER A 101 -11.81 10.31 -9.22
N TRP A 102 -13.08 10.74 -9.17
CA TRP A 102 -13.73 11.18 -7.92
C TRP A 102 -13.95 10.04 -6.91
N ASN A 103 -13.76 8.80 -7.36
CA ASN A 103 -13.82 7.55 -6.61
C ASN A 103 -12.59 6.68 -6.97
N ASP A 104 -12.75 5.37 -6.98
CA ASP A 104 -11.71 4.43 -7.37
C ASP A 104 -11.33 4.58 -8.84
N GLY A 105 -10.10 4.20 -9.17
CA GLY A 105 -9.64 4.13 -10.56
C GLY A 105 -10.28 2.96 -11.31
N PHE A 106 -10.23 1.80 -10.68
CA PHE A 106 -10.76 0.54 -11.20
C PHE A 106 -11.49 -0.19 -10.08
N ASP A 107 -12.59 -0.87 -10.42
CA ASP A 107 -13.44 -1.52 -9.43
C ASP A 107 -14.10 -2.74 -10.05
N ILE A 108 -14.29 -3.79 -9.25
CA ILE A 108 -15.27 -4.84 -9.55
C ILE A 108 -16.32 -4.93 -8.44
N ALA A 109 -17.59 -4.81 -8.83
CA ALA A 109 -18.74 -4.82 -7.93
C ALA A 109 -19.89 -5.64 -8.52
N ALA A 110 -20.86 -6.03 -7.69
CA ALA A 110 -21.97 -6.92 -8.07
C ALA A 110 -21.52 -8.33 -8.51
N ASP A 111 -20.53 -8.89 -7.81
CA ASP A 111 -20.15 -10.31 -7.87
C ASP A 111 -19.53 -10.89 -9.16
N PRO A 112 -18.86 -10.11 -10.05
CA PRO A 112 -18.40 -10.59 -11.34
C PRO A 112 -17.28 -11.63 -11.24
N LYS A 113 -17.24 -12.57 -12.17
CA LYS A 113 -16.24 -13.65 -12.24
C LYS A 113 -15.29 -13.46 -13.41
N ASN A 114 -14.03 -13.82 -13.20
CA ASN A 114 -12.98 -13.89 -14.22
C ASN A 114 -12.71 -12.55 -14.90
N VAL A 115 -12.71 -11.46 -14.13
CA VAL A 115 -12.36 -10.13 -14.65
C VAL A 115 -10.84 -10.03 -14.77
N VAL A 116 -10.35 -9.46 -15.86
CA VAL A 116 -8.92 -9.24 -16.08
C VAL A 116 -8.65 -7.76 -16.29
N TYR A 117 -7.72 -7.23 -15.51
CA TYR A 117 -7.08 -5.94 -15.76
C TYR A 117 -5.62 -6.20 -16.11
N LYS A 118 -5.18 -5.68 -17.25
CA LYS A 118 -3.79 -5.85 -17.71
C LYS A 118 -3.17 -4.52 -18.10
N ASN A 119 -2.04 -4.18 -17.50
CA ASN A 119 -1.35 -2.92 -17.78
C ASN A 119 -2.25 -1.68 -17.56
N CYS A 120 -3.03 -1.71 -16.48
CA CYS A 120 -3.92 -0.63 -16.08
C CYS A 120 -3.28 0.22 -14.97
N ILE A 121 -3.32 1.55 -15.11
CA ILE A 121 -2.66 2.47 -14.17
C ILE A 121 -3.65 3.46 -13.58
N ALA A 122 -3.72 3.53 -12.26
CA ALA A 122 -4.51 4.48 -11.50
C ALA A 122 -3.61 5.56 -10.91
N TYR A 123 -3.95 6.83 -11.14
CA TYR A 123 -3.17 7.99 -10.74
C TYR A 123 -4.03 9.03 -10.04
N ASN A 124 -3.60 9.47 -8.86
CA ASN A 124 -4.20 10.61 -8.17
C ASN A 124 -5.74 10.49 -8.04
N ASN A 125 -6.26 9.28 -7.89
CA ASN A 125 -7.69 9.06 -7.73
C ASN A 125 -8.11 9.41 -6.30
N CYS A 126 -9.35 9.86 -6.14
CA CYS A 126 -9.89 10.26 -4.87
C CYS A 126 -10.28 9.07 -3.97
N GLY A 127 -10.50 7.89 -4.56
CA GLY A 127 -10.69 6.62 -3.86
C GLY A 127 -9.45 5.74 -3.97
N GLN A 128 -9.65 4.44 -4.09
CA GLN A 128 -8.59 3.45 -4.27
C GLN A 128 -8.01 3.44 -5.69
N GLY A 129 -6.84 2.81 -5.85
CA GLY A 129 -6.34 2.45 -7.17
C GLY A 129 -7.20 1.39 -7.84
N PHE A 130 -7.38 0.28 -7.15
CA PHE A 130 -8.26 -0.81 -7.51
C PHE A 130 -9.02 -1.33 -6.27
N SER A 131 -10.26 -1.76 -6.46
CA SER A 131 -11.00 -2.47 -5.41
C SER A 131 -11.79 -3.67 -5.92
N CYS A 132 -11.95 -4.66 -5.04
CA CYS A 132 -12.65 -5.90 -5.34
C CYS A 132 -13.70 -6.22 -4.27
N HIS A 133 -14.97 -6.34 -4.69
CA HIS A 133 -16.11 -6.46 -3.77
C HIS A 133 -16.93 -7.74 -3.96
N GLY A 134 -17.71 -8.04 -2.93
CA GLY A 134 -18.71 -9.10 -2.95
C GLY A 134 -18.06 -10.48 -3.00
N THR A 135 -18.49 -11.32 -3.91
CA THR A 135 -17.90 -12.62 -4.23
C THR A 135 -17.06 -12.55 -5.51
N GLY A 136 -16.79 -11.34 -6.01
CA GLY A 136 -16.14 -11.13 -7.29
C GLY A 136 -14.71 -11.65 -7.31
N ASN A 137 -14.19 -11.92 -8.52
CA ASN A 137 -12.77 -12.23 -8.67
C ASN A 137 -12.09 -11.53 -9.85
N ALA A 138 -10.83 -11.16 -9.64
CA ALA A 138 -10.04 -10.42 -10.61
C ALA A 138 -8.60 -10.93 -10.72
N TYR A 139 -8.07 -10.88 -11.94
CA TYR A 139 -6.65 -10.98 -12.24
C TYR A 139 -6.13 -9.59 -12.62
N TYR A 140 -5.25 -9.03 -11.79
CA TYR A 140 -4.69 -7.69 -11.93
C TYR A 140 -3.19 -7.84 -12.26
N GLU A 141 -2.82 -7.72 -13.54
CA GLU A 141 -1.49 -8.04 -14.06
C GLU A 141 -0.79 -6.81 -14.63
N ASP A 142 0.47 -6.59 -14.24
CA ASP A 142 1.28 -5.45 -14.69
C ASP A 142 0.58 -4.11 -14.42
N CYS A 143 -0.24 -4.01 -13.40
CA CYS A 143 -1.00 -2.80 -13.13
C CYS A 143 -0.35 -1.96 -12.01
N ALA A 144 -0.80 -0.73 -11.84
CA ALA A 144 -0.28 0.12 -10.77
C ALA A 144 -1.30 1.09 -10.19
N ALA A 145 -1.09 1.46 -8.93
CA ALA A 145 -1.80 2.54 -8.24
C ALA A 145 -0.80 3.49 -7.60
N ILE A 146 -0.84 4.75 -8.04
CA ILE A 146 0.13 5.78 -7.72
C ILE A 146 -0.59 6.99 -7.13
N ARG A 147 -0.25 7.35 -5.88
CA ARG A 147 -0.77 8.55 -5.21
C ARG A 147 -2.31 8.63 -5.18
N CYS A 148 -2.99 7.50 -5.04
CA CYS A 148 -4.44 7.51 -4.79
C CYS A 148 -4.72 8.00 -3.35
N ALA A 149 -5.91 8.55 -3.09
CA ALA A 149 -6.35 9.09 -1.80
C ALA A 149 -6.92 8.04 -0.83
N SER A 150 -6.64 6.78 -1.11
CA SER A 150 -6.97 5.61 -0.30
C SER A 150 -5.94 4.50 -0.61
N SER A 151 -6.30 3.23 -0.46
CA SER A 151 -5.40 2.10 -0.72
C SER A 151 -5.04 1.96 -2.21
N GLY A 152 -3.87 1.38 -2.49
CA GLY A 152 -3.51 0.98 -3.85
C GLY A 152 -4.39 -0.17 -4.35
N SER A 153 -4.60 -1.17 -3.50
CA SER A 153 -5.66 -2.19 -3.64
C SER A 153 -6.49 -2.28 -2.35
N CYS A 154 -7.82 -2.42 -2.49
CA CYS A 154 -8.73 -2.65 -1.37
C CYS A 154 -9.73 -3.73 -1.71
N ASP A 155 -9.59 -4.87 -1.04
CA ASP A 155 -10.42 -6.04 -1.28
C ASP A 155 -11.27 -6.37 -0.06
N VAL A 156 -12.56 -6.61 -0.26
CA VAL A 156 -13.54 -6.74 0.83
C VAL A 156 -14.49 -7.91 0.60
N HIS A 157 -15.36 -8.20 1.58
CA HIS A 157 -16.37 -9.24 1.55
C HIS A 157 -15.78 -10.67 1.37
N TRP A 158 -16.21 -11.42 0.35
CA TRP A 158 -15.75 -12.78 0.02
C TRP A 158 -15.00 -12.79 -1.31
N SER A 159 -14.36 -11.68 -1.65
CA SER A 159 -13.72 -11.49 -2.95
C SER A 159 -12.41 -12.25 -3.08
N ASN A 160 -11.96 -12.44 -4.32
CA ASN A 160 -10.69 -13.11 -4.60
C ASN A 160 -9.91 -12.40 -5.71
N SER A 161 -8.68 -11.97 -5.43
CA SER A 161 -7.87 -11.25 -6.40
C SER A 161 -6.46 -11.80 -6.47
N THR A 162 -5.92 -11.89 -7.69
CA THR A 162 -4.49 -12.17 -7.89
C THR A 162 -3.84 -10.96 -8.54
N TYR A 163 -2.83 -10.43 -7.88
CA TYR A 163 -2.00 -9.32 -8.29
C TYR A 163 -0.67 -9.86 -8.76
N LYS A 164 -0.29 -9.60 -10.01
CA LYS A 164 0.99 -10.06 -10.57
C LYS A 164 1.76 -8.90 -11.15
N ARG A 165 3.01 -8.70 -10.70
CA ARG A 165 3.89 -7.61 -11.15
C ARG A 165 3.26 -6.22 -10.95
N CYS A 166 2.48 -6.08 -9.88
CA CYS A 166 1.77 -4.85 -9.58
C CYS A 166 2.58 -3.89 -8.71
N ILE A 167 2.34 -2.58 -8.87
CA ILE A 167 3.06 -1.52 -8.18
C ILE A 167 2.08 -0.63 -7.40
N PHE A 168 2.25 -0.55 -6.09
CA PHE A 168 1.43 0.26 -5.19
C PHE A 168 2.31 1.25 -4.45
N VAL A 169 2.32 2.52 -4.89
CA VAL A 169 3.26 3.52 -4.38
C VAL A 169 2.63 4.85 -4.03
N ASN A 170 3.07 5.39 -2.89
CA ASN A 170 2.72 6.71 -2.39
C ASN A 170 1.21 6.97 -2.30
N ASN A 171 0.39 5.91 -2.21
CA ASN A 171 -1.02 6.04 -1.94
C ASN A 171 -1.21 6.57 -0.52
N THR A 172 -2.30 7.29 -0.31
CA THR A 172 -2.54 8.10 0.88
C THR A 172 -3.79 7.66 1.63
N TYR A 173 -3.80 7.93 2.92
CA TYR A 173 -4.92 7.76 3.85
C TYR A 173 -5.29 6.35 4.32
N GLU A 174 -5.07 5.30 3.55
CA GLU A 174 -5.21 3.92 4.01
C GLU A 174 -3.88 3.18 3.92
N ALA A 175 -3.90 1.86 4.14
CA ALA A 175 -2.74 1.04 3.88
C ALA A 175 -2.39 1.02 2.38
N GLY A 176 -1.16 0.67 2.03
CA GLY A 176 -0.78 0.47 0.63
C GLY A 176 -1.63 -0.60 -0.06
N VAL A 177 -1.87 -1.71 0.65
CA VAL A 177 -2.79 -2.77 0.26
C VAL A 177 -3.67 -3.16 1.45
N TYR A 178 -4.97 -3.38 1.18
CA TYR A 178 -5.99 -3.60 2.20
C TYR A 178 -6.81 -4.85 1.86
N ALA A 179 -7.04 -5.70 2.86
CA ALA A 179 -8.00 -6.80 2.78
C ALA A 179 -8.80 -6.96 4.08
N THR A 180 -10.09 -7.25 3.98
CA THR A 180 -10.98 -7.48 5.13
C THR A 180 -12.03 -8.57 4.86
N ASP A 181 -12.81 -8.88 5.89
CA ASP A 181 -13.88 -9.89 5.91
C ASP A 181 -13.33 -11.30 5.70
N GLU A 182 -13.75 -12.01 4.66
CA GLU A 182 -13.38 -13.41 4.34
C GLU A 182 -12.66 -13.49 2.98
N SER A 183 -12.09 -12.36 2.53
CA SER A 183 -11.49 -12.22 1.21
C SER A 183 -10.13 -12.92 1.11
N ILE A 184 -9.71 -13.31 -0.11
CA ILE A 184 -8.48 -14.10 -0.34
C ILE A 184 -7.68 -13.52 -1.50
N HIS A 185 -6.44 -13.11 -1.24
CA HIS A 185 -5.63 -12.41 -2.24
C HIS A 185 -4.20 -12.91 -2.33
N ASN A 186 -3.69 -12.98 -3.56
CA ASN A 186 -2.32 -13.33 -3.86
C ASN A 186 -1.61 -12.14 -4.51
N TYR A 187 -0.39 -11.87 -4.08
CA TYR A 187 0.49 -10.83 -4.58
C TYR A 187 1.79 -11.49 -5.00
N ASP A 188 2.02 -11.58 -6.30
CA ASP A 188 3.18 -12.22 -6.89
C ASP A 188 4.04 -11.17 -7.61
N ASP A 189 5.33 -11.13 -7.31
CA ASP A 189 6.28 -10.19 -7.93
C ASP A 189 5.88 -8.70 -7.77
N CYS A 190 5.23 -8.35 -6.65
CA CYS A 190 4.69 -7.01 -6.45
C CYS A 190 5.64 -6.08 -5.68
N LEU A 191 5.45 -4.77 -5.90
CA LEU A 191 6.16 -3.70 -5.22
C LEU A 191 5.17 -2.83 -4.42
N VAL A 192 5.36 -2.75 -3.10
CA VAL A 192 4.55 -1.92 -2.19
C VAL A 192 5.47 -0.94 -1.45
N VAL A 193 5.38 0.35 -1.75
CA VAL A 193 6.40 1.33 -1.27
C VAL A 193 5.78 2.68 -0.92
N GLY A 194 6.17 3.22 0.23
CA GLY A 194 5.99 4.65 0.54
C GLY A 194 4.54 5.10 0.72
N ASN A 195 3.59 4.16 0.84
CA ASN A 195 2.20 4.48 1.15
C ASN A 195 2.10 5.05 2.57
N ARG A 196 1.15 5.96 2.82
CA ARG A 196 1.05 6.76 4.04
C ARG A 196 -0.41 7.10 4.38
N PRO A 197 -0.73 7.62 5.58
CA PRO A 197 0.08 7.73 6.78
C PRO A 197 0.01 6.47 7.64
N PHE A 198 -0.44 5.34 7.09
CA PHE A 198 -0.59 4.09 7.81
C PHE A 198 0.39 3.03 7.30
N GLU A 199 0.25 1.81 7.81
CA GLU A 199 1.02 0.63 7.45
C GLU A 199 0.98 0.34 5.93
N GLN A 200 1.94 -0.43 5.42
CA GLN A 200 1.88 -0.84 4.01
C GLN A 200 0.77 -1.88 3.76
N ILE A 201 0.45 -2.70 4.76
CA ILE A 201 -0.48 -3.82 4.64
C ILE A 201 -1.46 -3.80 5.82
N TRP A 202 -2.76 -3.82 5.51
CA TRP A 202 -3.81 -4.14 6.48
C TRP A 202 -4.46 -5.47 6.12
N GLN A 203 -4.24 -6.49 6.95
CA GLN A 203 -5.05 -7.71 6.99
C GLN A 203 -6.04 -7.57 8.15
N LEU A 204 -7.31 -7.35 7.82
CA LEU A 204 -8.40 -7.20 8.79
C LEU A 204 -9.36 -8.38 8.75
N SER A 205 -10.14 -8.53 9.82
CA SER A 205 -11.08 -9.65 10.01
C SER A 205 -10.41 -11.00 9.72
N HIS A 206 -11.01 -11.87 8.91
CA HIS A 206 -10.55 -13.21 8.58
C HIS A 206 -9.89 -13.31 7.19
N ALA A 207 -9.61 -12.17 6.55
CA ALA A 207 -9.02 -12.12 5.22
C ALA A 207 -7.65 -12.81 5.14
N LYS A 208 -7.32 -13.31 3.95
CA LYS A 208 -6.08 -14.04 3.67
C LYS A 208 -5.27 -13.32 2.62
N MET A 209 -4.02 -13.02 2.92
CA MET A 209 -3.10 -12.36 1.99
C MET A 209 -1.82 -13.17 1.85
N ASN A 210 -1.48 -13.57 0.63
CA ASN A 210 -0.25 -14.26 0.29
C ASN A 210 0.63 -13.35 -0.55
N PHE A 211 1.89 -13.19 -0.16
CA PHE A 211 2.89 -12.42 -0.87
C PHE A 211 4.02 -13.36 -1.27
N SER A 212 4.31 -13.43 -2.56
CA SER A 212 5.41 -14.23 -3.12
C SER A 212 6.32 -13.35 -3.94
N ASN A 213 7.62 -13.39 -3.63
CA ASN A 213 8.62 -12.61 -4.34
C ASN A 213 8.33 -11.09 -4.34
N CYS A 214 7.78 -10.56 -3.25
CA CYS A 214 7.40 -9.14 -3.16
C CYS A 214 8.45 -8.29 -2.44
N VAL A 215 8.58 -7.03 -2.86
CA VAL A 215 9.32 -6.00 -2.12
C VAL A 215 8.33 -5.07 -1.43
N ILE A 216 8.42 -5.00 -0.10
CA ILE A 216 7.54 -4.20 0.75
C ILE A 216 8.41 -3.29 1.60
N ILE A 217 8.30 -1.99 1.35
CA ILE A 217 9.11 -0.97 2.02
C ILE A 217 8.18 -0.03 2.77
N GLY A 218 8.37 0.00 4.09
CA GLY A 218 7.67 0.92 4.97
C GLY A 218 8.26 2.33 4.92
N ARG A 219 8.10 3.01 6.04
CA ARG A 219 8.87 4.22 6.34
C ARG A 219 9.44 4.04 7.75
N ALA A 220 10.74 4.24 7.89
CA ALA A 220 11.46 4.06 9.16
C ALA A 220 11.06 5.09 10.26
N ASP A 221 9.97 5.83 10.05
CA ASP A 221 9.58 7.00 10.84
C ASP A 221 8.73 6.65 12.08
N SER A 222 7.80 5.69 12.03
CA SER A 222 7.17 5.13 13.26
C SER A 222 6.19 3.96 13.06
N LEU A 223 5.91 3.52 11.84
CA LEU A 223 4.79 2.62 11.57
C LEU A 223 5.22 1.19 11.30
N ALA A 224 4.29 0.26 11.53
CA ALA A 224 4.45 -1.13 11.17
C ALA A 224 4.39 -1.34 9.64
N ILE A 225 4.93 -2.46 9.15
CA ILE A 225 4.63 -2.94 7.79
C ILE A 225 3.21 -3.50 7.72
N LEU A 226 2.83 -4.29 8.72
CA LEU A 226 1.65 -5.13 8.72
C LEU A 226 0.81 -4.90 9.98
N LYS A 227 -0.46 -4.60 9.77
CA LYS A 227 -1.52 -4.81 10.76
C LYS A 227 -2.19 -6.17 10.50
N LEU A 228 -2.08 -7.07 11.47
CA LEU A 228 -2.64 -8.43 11.42
C LEU A 228 -3.81 -8.56 12.39
N ALA A 229 -4.97 -8.98 11.89
CA ALA A 229 -6.16 -9.27 12.68
C ALA A 229 -6.34 -10.79 12.87
N ASN A 230 -7.51 -11.33 12.51
CA ASN A 230 -7.93 -12.71 12.80
C ASN A 230 -7.77 -13.68 11.63
N GLY A 231 -7.17 -13.22 10.52
CA GLY A 231 -7.01 -13.98 9.28
C GLY A 231 -5.60 -14.56 9.13
N SER A 232 -5.04 -14.51 7.92
CA SER A 232 -3.69 -15.02 7.69
C SER A 232 -2.89 -14.18 6.73
N VAL A 233 -1.62 -13.94 7.06
CA VAL A 233 -0.65 -13.36 6.13
C VAL A 233 0.51 -14.32 5.94
N CYS A 234 0.87 -14.56 4.67
CA CYS A 234 2.00 -15.38 4.30
C CYS A 234 2.96 -14.57 3.42
N PHE A 235 4.21 -14.45 3.85
CA PHE A 235 5.31 -13.91 3.05
C PHE A 235 6.24 -15.05 2.67
N LYS A 236 6.48 -15.21 1.37
CA LYS A 236 7.44 -16.17 0.82
C LYS A 236 8.40 -15.46 -0.10
N ASN A 237 9.70 -15.61 0.13
CA ASN A 237 10.72 -15.02 -0.73
C ASN A 237 10.56 -13.49 -0.85
N CYS A 238 10.11 -12.82 0.20
CA CYS A 238 9.88 -11.36 0.16
C CYS A 238 11.08 -10.60 0.76
N THR A 239 11.29 -9.36 0.34
CA THR A 239 12.11 -8.40 1.08
C THR A 239 11.20 -7.40 1.78
N ILE A 240 11.29 -7.33 3.10
CA ILE A 240 10.50 -6.45 3.95
C ILE A 240 11.46 -5.51 4.67
N ALA A 241 11.35 -4.20 4.43
CA ALA A 241 12.35 -3.24 4.91
C ALA A 241 11.81 -1.88 5.33
N ASP A 242 12.66 -1.14 6.06
CA ASP A 242 12.51 0.29 6.38
C ASP A 242 11.20 0.65 7.08
N ALA A 243 10.95 0.08 8.26
CA ALA A 243 9.78 0.38 9.09
C ALA A 243 10.17 0.55 10.55
N ALA A 244 9.23 0.97 11.41
CA ALA A 244 9.47 0.84 12.85
C ALA A 244 9.59 -0.63 13.24
N PHE A 245 8.67 -1.44 12.74
CA PHE A 245 8.65 -2.89 12.89
C PHE A 245 7.83 -3.55 11.79
N ILE A 246 7.89 -4.87 11.65
CA ILE A 246 7.08 -5.59 10.65
C ILE A 246 5.67 -5.79 11.18
N CYS A 247 5.53 -6.40 12.36
CA CYS A 247 4.22 -6.71 12.93
C CYS A 247 4.29 -6.79 14.46
N THR A 248 3.26 -6.25 15.12
CA THR A 248 2.93 -6.59 16.51
C THR A 248 1.69 -7.46 16.50
N VAL A 249 1.77 -8.61 17.15
CA VAL A 249 0.68 -9.55 17.24
C VAL A 249 -0.06 -9.36 18.56
N GLU A 250 -1.35 -9.06 18.47
CA GLU A 250 -2.21 -8.93 19.65
C GLU A 250 -2.41 -10.30 20.31
N PRO A 251 -2.26 -10.43 21.65
CA PRO A 251 -2.44 -11.72 22.35
C PRO A 251 -3.83 -12.35 22.15
N SER A 252 -4.84 -11.54 21.89
CA SER A 252 -6.23 -11.95 21.64
C SER A 252 -6.53 -12.27 20.17
N SER A 253 -5.63 -11.94 19.24
CA SER A 253 -5.81 -12.24 17.81
C SER A 253 -5.89 -13.74 17.60
N SER A 254 -6.80 -14.19 16.73
CA SER A 254 -6.85 -15.57 16.21
C SER A 254 -6.11 -15.75 14.88
N GLY A 255 -5.38 -14.72 14.42
CA GLY A 255 -4.70 -14.73 13.13
C GLY A 255 -3.48 -15.65 13.07
N SER A 256 -2.88 -15.74 11.88
CA SER A 256 -1.65 -16.52 11.65
C SER A 256 -0.67 -15.76 10.77
N LEU A 257 0.62 -15.99 11.00
CA LEU A 257 1.70 -15.34 10.28
C LEU A 257 2.70 -16.38 9.81
N THR A 258 2.95 -16.39 8.50
CA THR A 258 4.03 -17.17 7.89
C THR A 258 5.04 -16.22 7.26
N ILE A 259 6.32 -16.38 7.59
CA ILE A 259 7.43 -15.68 6.94
C ILE A 259 8.49 -16.74 6.61
N GLU A 260 8.65 -17.02 5.33
CA GLU A 260 9.52 -18.07 4.84
C GLU A 260 10.45 -17.57 3.74
N SER A 261 11.75 -17.81 3.90
CA SER A 261 12.78 -17.41 2.94
C SER A 261 12.77 -15.90 2.66
N CYS A 262 12.42 -15.07 3.64
CA CYS A 262 12.35 -13.62 3.48
C CYS A 262 13.60 -12.92 4.00
N VAL A 263 13.88 -11.73 3.45
CA VAL A 263 14.77 -10.75 4.06
C VAL A 263 13.95 -9.80 4.92
N LEU A 264 14.34 -9.64 6.18
CA LEU A 264 13.76 -8.70 7.14
C LEU A 264 14.87 -7.72 7.49
N ALA A 265 14.72 -6.46 7.06
CA ALA A 265 15.83 -5.51 7.08
C ALA A 265 15.45 -4.14 7.65
N ARG A 266 16.39 -3.50 8.36
CA ARG A 266 16.32 -2.07 8.70
C ARG A 266 15.02 -1.65 9.41
N CYS A 267 14.54 -2.49 10.31
CA CYS A 267 13.51 -2.08 11.25
C CYS A 267 14.14 -1.24 12.38
N LYS A 268 13.45 -0.19 12.83
CA LYS A 268 13.97 0.73 13.84
C LYS A 268 13.88 0.16 15.26
N ASP A 269 12.76 -0.46 15.62
CA ASP A 269 12.42 -0.82 17.00
C ASP A 269 12.55 -2.33 17.25
N PHE A 270 12.00 -3.15 16.36
CA PHE A 270 12.10 -4.62 16.34
C PHE A 270 11.57 -5.14 15.00
N PHE A 271 11.78 -6.40 14.65
CA PHE A 271 11.13 -7.02 13.49
C PHE A 271 9.72 -7.48 13.84
N LEU A 272 9.58 -8.37 14.82
CA LEU A 272 8.31 -8.94 15.24
C LEU A 272 8.11 -8.80 16.74
N ASN A 273 6.89 -8.51 17.19
CA ASN A 273 6.50 -8.62 18.60
C ASN A 273 5.44 -9.71 18.76
N ILE A 274 5.85 -10.82 19.36
CA ILE A 274 5.15 -12.10 19.38
C ILE A 274 4.83 -12.47 20.84
N PRO A 275 3.55 -12.59 21.22
CA PRO A 275 3.18 -13.12 22.53
C PRO A 275 3.35 -14.64 22.54
N GLY A 276 3.70 -15.21 23.70
CA GLY A 276 4.03 -16.64 23.81
C GLY A 276 2.89 -17.59 23.37
N ASN A 277 1.64 -17.18 23.53
CA ASN A 277 0.44 -17.92 23.12
C ASN A 277 0.19 -17.93 21.59
N PHE A 278 1.00 -17.21 20.81
CA PHE A 278 0.87 -17.15 19.35
C PHE A 278 1.74 -18.18 18.62
N LYS A 279 2.62 -18.89 19.33
CA LYS A 279 3.64 -19.77 18.76
C LYS A 279 3.08 -20.80 17.76
N ASP A 280 1.92 -21.42 18.06
CA ASP A 280 1.33 -22.47 17.20
C ASP A 280 0.72 -21.93 15.89
N ARG A 281 0.62 -20.60 15.76
CA ARG A 281 0.08 -19.89 14.58
C ARG A 281 1.16 -19.06 13.87
N LEU A 282 2.41 -19.24 14.28
CA LEU A 282 3.57 -18.57 13.76
C LEU A 282 4.48 -19.56 13.03
N TYR A 283 4.82 -19.25 11.78
CA TYR A 283 5.71 -20.06 10.96
C TYR A 283 6.85 -19.21 10.43
N LEU A 284 7.96 -19.16 11.17
CA LEU A 284 9.18 -18.46 10.75
C LEU A 284 10.24 -19.48 10.33
N ARG A 285 10.71 -19.40 9.08
CA ARG A 285 11.71 -20.35 8.59
C ARG A 285 12.60 -19.83 7.47
N GLY A 286 13.90 -20.08 7.59
CA GLY A 286 14.86 -19.80 6.52
C GLY A 286 14.96 -18.32 6.18
N ASN A 287 14.68 -17.44 7.14
CA ASN A 287 14.70 -15.99 6.95
C ASN A 287 16.11 -15.43 7.19
N LEU A 288 16.37 -14.26 6.63
CA LEU A 288 17.60 -13.51 6.84
C LEU A 288 17.28 -12.16 7.50
N TYR A 289 17.82 -11.96 8.69
CA TYR A 289 17.69 -10.73 9.48
C TYR A 289 18.89 -9.84 9.26
N ILE A 290 18.64 -8.56 8.95
CA ILE A 290 19.69 -7.61 8.58
C ILE A 290 19.45 -6.26 9.27
N ASN A 291 20.47 -5.73 9.95
CA ASN A 291 20.53 -4.36 10.46
C ASN A 291 19.25 -3.92 11.21
N GLY A 292 18.80 -4.69 12.20
CA GLY A 292 17.66 -4.33 13.05
C GLY A 292 17.83 -4.82 14.49
N PRO A 293 16.97 -4.41 15.44
CA PRO A 293 17.17 -4.73 16.86
C PRO A 293 16.88 -6.18 17.25
N GLY A 294 16.06 -6.91 16.48
CA GLY A 294 15.72 -8.30 16.74
C GLY A 294 14.22 -8.56 16.88
N ASN A 295 13.87 -9.74 17.41
CA ASN A 295 12.48 -10.14 17.64
C ASN A 295 12.13 -10.00 19.12
N VAL A 296 10.98 -9.43 19.44
CA VAL A 296 10.38 -9.49 20.77
C VAL A 296 9.55 -10.77 20.87
N PHE A 297 9.89 -11.64 21.81
CA PHE A 297 9.13 -12.85 22.12
C PHE A 297 8.83 -12.89 23.62
N ASP A 298 7.54 -12.96 23.96
CA ASP A 298 7.03 -12.92 25.33
C ASP A 298 7.67 -11.78 26.17
N LYS A 299 7.59 -10.56 25.63
CA LYS A 299 8.08 -9.29 26.23
C LYS A 299 9.60 -9.13 26.33
N ARG A 300 10.40 -10.09 25.85
CA ARG A 300 11.86 -9.97 25.79
C ARG A 300 12.32 -9.78 24.36
N LEU A 301 13.19 -8.79 24.12
CA LEU A 301 13.87 -8.60 22.85
C LEU A 301 15.06 -9.56 22.75
N TYR A 302 15.18 -10.24 21.61
CA TYR A 302 16.30 -11.10 21.24
C TYR A 302 16.95 -10.55 19.98
N GLY A 303 18.14 -9.98 20.13
CA GLY A 303 18.94 -9.44 19.04
C GLY A 303 19.97 -10.45 18.53
N GLU A 304 20.95 -9.93 17.79
CA GLU A 304 22.05 -10.72 17.22
C GLU A 304 22.82 -11.52 18.28
N SER A 305 23.14 -10.91 19.43
CA SER A 305 23.88 -11.56 20.52
C SER A 305 23.09 -12.69 21.19
N GLU A 306 21.77 -12.63 21.18
CA GLU A 306 20.89 -13.65 21.77
C GLU A 306 20.29 -14.61 20.74
N TRP A 307 20.75 -14.58 19.48
CA TRP A 307 20.12 -15.33 18.39
C TRP A 307 20.04 -16.84 18.65
N THR A 308 21.10 -17.42 19.22
CA THR A 308 21.12 -18.85 19.57
C THR A 308 20.12 -19.20 20.68
N GLU A 309 19.85 -18.26 21.60
CA GLU A 309 18.83 -18.43 22.64
C GLU A 309 17.42 -18.35 22.03
N TYR A 310 17.20 -17.37 21.17
CA TYR A 310 15.92 -17.20 20.46
C TYR A 310 15.53 -18.45 19.66
N LEU A 311 16.47 -19.04 18.92
CA LEU A 311 16.21 -20.28 18.15
C LEU A 311 15.81 -21.47 19.05
N LYS A 312 16.32 -21.55 20.29
CA LYS A 312 15.94 -22.62 21.24
C LYS A 312 14.50 -22.51 21.72
N LEU A 313 13.87 -21.33 21.59
CA LEU A 313 12.43 -21.17 21.86
C LEU A 313 11.58 -21.97 20.87
N GLY A 314 12.14 -22.36 19.72
CA GLY A 314 11.45 -23.15 18.69
C GLY A 314 10.35 -22.37 17.96
N ALA A 315 10.34 -21.04 18.04
CA ALA A 315 9.45 -20.16 17.28
C ALA A 315 9.96 -19.92 15.83
N GLU A 316 11.24 -20.19 15.59
CA GLU A 316 11.90 -19.99 14.30
C GLU A 316 12.89 -21.13 14.01
N ALA A 317 13.07 -21.48 12.73
CA ALA A 317 13.97 -22.53 12.29
C ALA A 317 14.81 -22.13 11.07
N ASN A 318 16.08 -22.55 11.04
CA ASN A 318 17.00 -22.40 9.89
C ASN A 318 17.24 -20.95 9.41
N SER A 319 16.83 -19.95 10.17
CA SER A 319 17.04 -18.54 9.86
C SER A 319 18.41 -18.07 10.34
N GLN A 320 18.92 -17.02 9.70
CA GLN A 320 20.24 -16.47 9.97
C GLN A 320 20.17 -14.97 10.22
N TRP A 321 21.17 -14.48 10.94
CA TRP A 321 21.44 -13.06 11.08
C TRP A 321 22.71 -12.71 10.30
N LYS A 322 22.69 -11.61 9.53
CA LYS A 322 23.87 -11.08 8.84
C LYS A 322 23.86 -9.56 8.81
N ASN A 323 25.01 -8.97 9.11
CA ASN A 323 25.25 -7.54 8.93
C ASN A 323 25.89 -7.31 7.56
N ILE A 324 25.05 -7.21 6.53
CA ILE A 324 25.44 -6.94 5.15
C ILE A 324 24.64 -5.75 4.61
N ASP A 325 25.24 -5.00 3.70
CA ASP A 325 24.53 -3.94 2.99
C ASP A 325 23.71 -4.51 1.84
N LEU A 326 22.43 -4.18 1.82
CA LEU A 326 21.56 -4.48 0.68
C LEU A 326 21.88 -3.53 -0.49
N VAL A 327 21.78 -4.08 -1.70
CA VAL A 327 22.07 -3.41 -2.98
C VAL A 327 20.82 -3.28 -3.83
N GLY A 328 20.99 -2.86 -5.09
CA GLY A 328 19.91 -2.76 -6.07
C GLY A 328 18.93 -1.61 -5.81
N PRO A 329 17.81 -1.57 -6.55
CA PRO A 329 16.76 -0.57 -6.38
C PRO A 329 16.26 -0.52 -4.94
N LEU A 330 16.19 0.70 -4.40
CA LEU A 330 15.72 0.97 -3.03
C LEU A 330 16.50 0.20 -1.94
N LYS A 331 17.70 -0.33 -2.23
CA LYS A 331 18.51 -1.15 -1.33
C LYS A 331 17.73 -2.35 -0.77
N THR A 332 17.15 -3.16 -1.65
CA THR A 332 16.27 -4.28 -1.27
C THR A 332 16.77 -5.65 -1.73
N GLU A 333 17.90 -5.70 -2.44
CA GLU A 333 18.44 -6.94 -2.98
C GLU A 333 19.69 -7.37 -2.20
N LEU A 334 19.91 -8.68 -2.09
CA LEU A 334 21.15 -9.20 -1.52
C LEU A 334 22.29 -9.06 -2.55
N PRO A 335 23.50 -8.68 -2.12
CA PRO A 335 24.65 -8.59 -3.01
C PRO A 335 25.03 -9.94 -3.63
N ASP A 336 24.84 -11.01 -2.86
CA ASP A 336 25.08 -12.39 -3.28
C ASP A 336 23.85 -13.25 -3.02
N MET A 337 23.66 -14.29 -3.84
CA MET A 337 22.58 -15.26 -3.64
C MET A 337 22.78 -16.01 -2.33
N VAL A 338 21.84 -15.84 -1.39
CA VAL A 338 21.77 -16.61 -0.15
C VAL A 338 20.66 -17.66 -0.27
N LYS A 339 20.98 -18.91 0.09
CA LYS A 339 20.00 -19.99 0.20
C LYS A 339 19.92 -20.47 1.64
N LEU A 340 18.71 -20.64 2.15
CA LEU A 340 18.43 -21.17 3.48
C LEU A 340 17.36 -22.26 3.40
N LYS A 341 17.33 -23.12 4.42
CA LYS A 341 16.42 -24.27 4.46
C LYS A 341 15.02 -23.84 4.92
N GLY A 342 14.09 -23.80 3.97
CA GLY A 342 12.66 -23.63 4.18
C GLY A 342 11.93 -24.93 4.59
N ARG A 343 10.62 -24.95 4.41
CA ARG A 343 9.75 -26.11 4.63
C ARG A 343 9.99 -27.21 3.60
N HIS A 344 10.24 -26.83 2.35
CA HIS A 344 10.31 -27.73 1.21
C HIS A 344 11.74 -28.00 0.72
N GLY A 345 12.77 -27.55 1.44
CA GLY A 345 14.18 -27.68 1.05
C GLY A 345 14.90 -26.34 1.12
N GLU A 346 16.07 -26.25 0.49
CA GLU A 346 16.79 -24.99 0.35
C GLU A 346 16.12 -24.11 -0.70
N ALA A 347 15.91 -22.83 -0.38
CA ALA A 347 15.36 -21.82 -1.27
C ALA A 347 16.19 -20.53 -1.20
N SER A 348 16.20 -19.76 -2.29
CA SER A 348 16.78 -18.41 -2.29
C SER A 348 16.02 -17.53 -1.30
N VAL A 349 16.73 -16.62 -0.65
CA VAL A 349 16.17 -15.74 0.38
C VAL A 349 16.00 -14.32 -0.15
N GLY A 350 14.89 -13.68 0.21
CA GLY A 350 14.56 -12.33 -0.26
C GLY A 350 13.94 -12.31 -1.64
N ALA A 351 13.41 -11.15 -2.00
CA ALA A 351 12.79 -10.95 -3.30
C ALA A 351 13.84 -10.69 -4.38
N THR A 352 13.56 -11.17 -5.59
CA THR A 352 14.25 -10.82 -6.83
C THR A 352 13.16 -10.46 -7.83
N LEU A 353 12.72 -9.20 -7.79
CA LEU A 353 11.67 -8.73 -8.68
C LEU A 353 12.14 -8.77 -10.14
N PRO A 354 11.25 -9.09 -11.08
CA PRO A 354 11.56 -8.98 -12.50
C PRO A 354 11.97 -7.55 -12.88
N LYS A 355 12.92 -7.43 -13.80
CA LYS A 355 13.49 -6.13 -14.21
C LYS A 355 12.40 -5.16 -14.71
N GLU A 356 11.39 -5.67 -15.39
CA GLU A 356 10.25 -4.91 -15.89
C GLU A 356 9.45 -4.21 -14.78
N VAL A 357 9.39 -4.78 -13.56
CA VAL A 357 8.72 -4.14 -12.43
C VAL A 357 9.48 -2.87 -12.02
N TRP A 358 10.80 -2.95 -11.94
CA TRP A 358 11.66 -1.81 -11.61
C TRP A 358 11.67 -0.74 -12.71
N GLU A 359 11.78 -1.14 -13.97
CA GLU A 359 11.70 -0.22 -15.11
C GLU A 359 10.37 0.53 -15.12
N LYS A 360 9.26 -0.20 -14.90
CA LYS A 360 7.94 0.40 -14.80
C LYS A 360 7.85 1.34 -13.60
N TYR A 361 8.31 0.94 -12.42
CA TYR A 361 8.33 1.79 -11.23
C TYR A 361 9.03 3.13 -11.48
N PHE A 362 10.25 3.11 -12.01
CA PHE A 362 10.99 4.35 -12.28
C PHE A 362 10.36 5.20 -13.38
N LYS A 363 9.70 4.59 -14.36
CA LYS A 363 8.90 5.31 -15.34
C LYS A 363 7.70 6.02 -14.68
N LEU A 364 6.89 5.28 -13.93
CA LEU A 364 5.66 5.79 -13.33
C LEU A 364 5.89 6.93 -12.33
N LEU A 365 7.08 6.99 -11.71
CA LEU A 365 7.46 8.10 -10.83
C LEU A 365 7.73 9.42 -11.57
N LYS A 366 8.12 9.36 -12.85
CA LYS A 366 8.36 10.55 -13.68
C LYS A 366 7.07 11.08 -14.29
N GLU A 367 6.07 10.23 -14.46
CA GLU A 367 4.77 10.61 -15.01
C GLU A 367 4.01 11.57 -14.08
N ILE A 368 3.63 12.73 -14.65
CA ILE A 368 2.84 13.77 -14.00
C ILE A 368 1.46 13.80 -14.67
N PRO A 369 0.40 13.31 -14.00
CA PRO A 369 -0.97 13.51 -14.42
C PRO A 369 -1.33 15.00 -14.40
N THR A 370 -1.97 15.49 -15.46
CA THR A 370 -2.55 16.84 -15.58
C THR A 370 -3.95 16.75 -16.20
N PRO A 371 -4.80 17.78 -16.09
CA PRO A 371 -6.12 17.75 -16.73
C PRO A 371 -6.09 17.53 -18.25
N ALA A 372 -4.96 17.87 -18.91
CA ALA A 372 -4.77 17.64 -20.34
C ALA A 372 -4.25 16.24 -20.69
N GLY A 373 -3.94 15.41 -19.69
CA GLY A 373 -3.32 14.09 -19.85
C GLY A 373 -2.05 13.93 -19.03
N ILE A 374 -1.29 12.87 -19.30
CA ILE A 374 -0.05 12.56 -18.58
C ILE A 374 1.15 13.09 -19.37
N ILE A 375 2.05 13.80 -18.68
CA ILE A 375 3.33 14.27 -19.21
C ILE A 375 4.50 13.53 -18.53
N GLU A 376 5.62 13.37 -19.24
CA GLU A 376 6.84 12.68 -18.76
C GLU A 376 7.97 13.66 -18.40
#